data_AF-A8MI11-F1
#
_entry.id   AF-A8MI11-F1
#
_cell.length_a   1.000
_cell.length_b   1.000
_cell.length_c   1.000
_cell.angle_alpha   90.00
_cell.angle_beta   90.00
_cell.angle_gamma   90.00
#
_symmetry.space_group_name_H-M   'P 1'
#
loop_
_entity.id
_entity.type
_entity.pdbx_description
1 polymer ?
#
loop_
_entity_poly.entity_id
_entity_poly.type
_entity_poly.pdbx_seq_one_letter_code
_entity_poly.pdbx_strand_id
1 'polypeptide(L)'
;MSVGQLVILTLVVIFLFMFAVGNIEYSLPFFQRLKFDNVCNRYLAIIQAEGGLNAANRDNLILELEERGFTNVNILAPTKLSWNSEAVLRVEADYTFKTTNGDIEKKENTVRVVYENKTRIMTLER
;
A
#
# COMPACT_ATOMS: atom_id res chain seq x y z
N MET A 1 28.43 37.81 -10.56
CA MET A 1 27.81 37.42 -9.29
C MET A 1 28.76 37.74 -8.16
N SER A 2 28.30 38.39 -7.10
CA SER A 2 29.15 38.60 -5.92
C SER A 2 29.32 37.29 -5.15
N VAL A 3 30.41 37.17 -4.38
CA VAL A 3 30.65 36.01 -3.51
C VAL A 3 29.49 35.79 -2.54
N GLY A 4 28.87 36.87 -2.03
CA GLY A 4 27.69 36.77 -1.16
C GLY A 4 26.48 36.15 -1.87
N GLN A 5 26.27 36.45 -3.15
CA GLN A 5 25.19 35.83 -3.93
C GLN A 5 25.42 34.33 -4.15
N LEU A 6 26.67 33.91 -4.36
CA LEU A 6 27.02 32.49 -4.48
C LEU A 6 26.71 31.73 -3.19
N VAL A 7 27.11 32.27 -2.04
CA VAL A 7 26.87 31.64 -0.73
C VAL A 7 25.38 31.49 -0.43
N ILE A 8 24.59 32.54 -0.68
CA ILE A 8 23.13 32.50 -0.48
C ILE A 8 22.50 31.44 -1.38
N LEU A 9 22.90 31.40 -2.65
CA LEU A 9 22.34 30.45 -3.61
C LEU A 9 22.67 29.00 -3.22
N THR A 10 23.88 28.74 -2.75
CA THR A 10 24.26 27.42 -2.22
C THR A 10 23.40 27.02 -1.02
N LEU A 11 23.20 27.92 -0.05
CA LEU A 11 22.36 27.62 1.12
C LEU A 11 20.90 27.34 0.74
N VAL A 12 20.34 28.12 -0.19
CA VAL A 12 18.97 27.92 -0.68
C VAL A 12 18.84 26.55 -1.37
N VAL A 13 19.82 26.17 -2.21
CA VAL A 13 19.80 24.87 -2.89
C VAL A 13 19.86 23.70 -1.89
N ILE A 14 20.74 23.80 -0.87
CA ILE A 14 20.83 22.77 0.19
C ILE A 14 19.49 22.64 0.92
N PHE A 15 18.88 23.77 1.28
CA PHE A 15 17.58 23.77 1.96
C PHE A 15 16.48 23.17 1.10
N LEU A 16 16.39 23.55 -0.18
CA LEU A 16 15.42 22.98 -1.12
C LEU A 16 15.61 21.48 -1.32
N PHE A 17 16.86 21.01 -1.36
CA PHE A 17 17.16 19.60 -1.47
C PHE A 17 16.70 18.82 -0.24
N MET A 18 17.01 19.29 0.97
CA MET A 18 16.54 18.67 2.23
C MET A 18 15.01 18.65 2.30
N PHE A 19 14.37 19.76 1.92
CA PHE A 19 12.92 19.84 1.87
C PHE A 19 12.32 18.84 0.87
N ALA A 20 12.89 18.73 -0.33
CA ALA A 20 12.42 17.79 -1.35
C ALA A 20 12.55 16.33 -0.89
N VAL A 21 13.71 15.95 -0.33
CA VAL A 21 13.94 14.58 0.18
C VAL A 21 12.91 14.23 1.25
N GLY A 22 12.69 15.11 2.24
CA GLY A 22 11.70 14.88 3.28
C GLY A 22 10.30 14.65 2.70
N ASN A 23 9.84 15.52 1.80
CA ASN A 23 8.51 15.38 1.19
C ASN A 23 8.36 14.07 0.39
N ILE A 24 9.40 13.65 -0.34
CA ILE A 24 9.39 12.39 -1.08
C ILE A 24 9.26 11.21 -0.11
N GLU A 25 10.08 11.16 0.94
CA GLU A 25 10.07 10.07 1.92
C GLU A 25 8.71 9.95 2.64
N TYR A 26 8.09 11.07 3.02
CA TYR A 26 6.76 11.07 3.65
C TYR A 26 5.63 10.70 2.67
N SER A 27 5.83 10.90 1.37
CA SER A 27 4.84 10.51 0.34
C SER A 27 4.84 9.01 0.03
N LEU A 28 5.94 8.29 0.31
CA LEU A 28 6.07 6.85 0.07
C LEU A 28 4.92 6.01 0.68
N PRO A 29 4.60 6.12 1.99
CA PRO A 29 3.52 5.33 2.58
C PRO A 29 2.15 5.59 1.91
N PHE A 30 1.91 6.82 1.44
CA PHE A 30 0.69 7.17 0.74
C PHE A 30 0.59 6.46 -0.62
N PHE A 31 1.65 6.51 -1.44
CA PHE A 31 1.66 5.80 -2.72
C PHE A 31 1.52 4.28 -2.56
N GLN A 32 2.13 3.72 -1.52
CA GLN A 32 2.02 2.30 -1.25
C GLN A 32 0.63 1.91 -0.77
N ARG A 33 -0.01 2.77 0.02
CA ARG A 33 -1.42 2.60 0.40
C ARG A 33 -2.34 2.52 -0.82
N LEU A 34 -2.16 3.40 -1.80
CA LEU A 34 -2.93 3.37 -3.05
C LEU A 34 -2.73 2.06 -3.84
N LYS A 35 -1.49 1.58 -3.92
CA LYS A 35 -1.19 0.29 -4.57
C LYS A 35 -1.83 -0.89 -3.82
N PHE A 36 -1.75 -0.87 -2.49
CA PHE A 36 -2.40 -1.87 -1.62
C PHE A 36 -3.90 -1.93 -1.85
N ASP A 37 -4.57 -0.78 -1.81
CA ASP A 37 -6.01 -0.69 -2.01
C ASP A 37 -6.38 -1.11 -3.45
N ASN A 38 -5.58 -0.78 -4.46
CA ASN A 38 -5.83 -1.23 -5.85
C ASN A 38 -5.76 -2.75 -5.99
N VAL A 39 -4.72 -3.39 -5.44
CA VAL A 39 -4.60 -4.85 -5.43
C VAL A 39 -5.80 -5.47 -4.72
N CYS A 40 -6.15 -4.99 -3.52
CA CYS A 40 -7.29 -5.51 -2.77
C CYS A 40 -8.63 -5.33 -3.53
N ASN A 41 -8.85 -4.19 -4.18
CA ASN A 41 -10.04 -3.96 -5.00
C ASN A 41 -10.14 -4.92 -6.18
N ARG A 42 -9.01 -5.25 -6.83
CA ARG A 42 -9.00 -6.25 -7.91
C ARG A 42 -9.41 -7.63 -7.40
N TYR A 43 -8.91 -8.05 -6.25
CA TYR A 43 -9.32 -9.33 -5.63
C TYR A 43 -10.75 -9.31 -5.09
N LEU A 44 -11.27 -8.15 -4.67
CA LEU A 44 -12.68 -7.98 -4.35
C LEU A 44 -13.57 -8.21 -5.60
N ALA A 45 -13.14 -7.72 -6.77
CA ALA A 45 -13.84 -7.97 -8.03
C ALA A 45 -13.81 -9.46 -8.42
N ILE A 46 -12.70 -10.16 -8.16
CA ILE A 46 -12.61 -11.63 -8.34
C ILE A 46 -13.61 -12.33 -7.42
N ILE A 47 -13.68 -11.96 -6.13
CA ILE A 47 -14.65 -12.53 -5.18
C ILE A 47 -16.08 -12.33 -5.68
N GLN A 48 -16.40 -11.14 -6.18
CA GLN A 48 -17.71 -10.82 -6.75
C GLN A 48 -18.07 -11.68 -7.97
N ALA A 49 -17.09 -12.01 -8.80
CA ALA A 49 -17.26 -12.81 -10.00
C ALA A 49 -17.22 -14.33 -9.74
N GLU A 50 -16.37 -14.82 -8.86
CA GLU A 50 -16.16 -16.26 -8.65
C GLU A 50 -16.92 -16.80 -7.43
N GLY A 51 -17.60 -15.93 -6.67
CA GLY A 51 -18.35 -16.32 -5.47
C GLY A 51 -17.46 -16.56 -4.25
N GLY A 52 -16.18 -16.19 -4.30
CA GLY A 52 -15.24 -16.40 -3.20
C GLY A 52 -13.78 -16.27 -3.65
N LEU A 53 -12.87 -16.41 -2.69
CA LEU A 53 -11.43 -16.44 -2.92
C LEU A 53 -10.91 -17.86 -2.70
N ASN A 54 -10.59 -18.54 -3.80
CA ASN A 54 -9.95 -19.86 -3.74
C ASN A 54 -8.50 -19.77 -3.23
N ALA A 55 -7.90 -20.91 -2.88
CA ALA A 55 -6.55 -20.96 -2.33
C ALA A 55 -5.49 -20.34 -3.27
N ALA A 56 -5.58 -20.62 -4.58
CA ALA A 56 -4.64 -20.08 -5.56
C ALA A 56 -4.71 -18.54 -5.65
N ASN A 57 -5.91 -17.97 -5.68
CA ASN A 57 -6.14 -16.53 -5.70
C ASN A 57 -5.68 -15.88 -4.38
N ARG A 58 -5.85 -16.57 -3.25
CA ARG A 58 -5.32 -16.11 -1.97
C ARG A 58 -3.79 -16.07 -1.97
N ASP A 59 -3.13 -17.12 -2.45
CA ASP A 59 -1.68 -17.18 -2.52
C ASP A 59 -1.11 -16.15 -3.50
N ASN A 60 -1.79 -15.93 -4.64
CA ASN A 60 -1.45 -14.87 -5.59
C ASN A 60 -1.61 -13.48 -4.96
N LEU A 61 -2.66 -13.25 -4.17
CA LEU A 61 -2.83 -11.97 -3.44
C LEU A 61 -1.69 -11.74 -2.44
N ILE A 62 -1.24 -12.78 -1.72
CA ILE A 62 -0.10 -12.68 -0.80
C ILE A 62 1.17 -12.34 -1.57
N LEU A 63 1.49 -13.11 -2.62
CA LEU A 63 2.69 -12.90 -3.43
C LEU A 63 2.73 -11.49 -4.04
N GLU A 64 1.61 -11.01 -4.58
CA GLU A 64 1.56 -9.67 -5.15
C GLU A 64 1.76 -8.55 -4.12
N LEU A 65 1.28 -8.76 -2.88
CA LEU A 65 1.51 -7.82 -1.79
C LEU A 65 2.98 -7.86 -1.33
N GLU A 66 3.56 -9.04 -1.23
CA GLU A 66 4.98 -9.23 -0.88
C GLU A 66 5.93 -8.62 -1.93
N GLU A 67 5.65 -8.80 -3.22
CA GLU A 67 6.39 -8.17 -4.32
C GLU A 67 6.36 -6.62 -4.26
N ARG A 68 5.35 -6.06 -3.60
CA ARG A 68 5.20 -4.60 -3.41
C ARG A 68 5.83 -4.10 -2.11
N GLY A 69 6.42 -4.99 -1.33
CA GLY A 69 7.12 -4.69 -0.08
C GLY A 69 6.25 -4.73 1.17
N PHE A 70 5.06 -5.34 1.08
CA PHE A 70 4.24 -5.63 2.25
C PHE A 70 4.67 -6.94 2.91
N THR A 71 4.55 -7.02 4.24
CA THR A 71 4.92 -8.17 5.05
C THR A 71 3.80 -8.49 6.04
N ASN A 72 3.86 -9.63 6.74
CA ASN A 72 2.85 -10.04 7.73
C ASN A 72 1.40 -9.96 7.19
N VAL A 73 1.23 -10.41 5.95
CA VAL A 73 -0.05 -10.35 5.23
C VAL A 73 -1.03 -11.34 5.84
N ASN A 74 -2.15 -10.83 6.35
CA ASN A 74 -3.28 -11.60 6.84
C ASN A 74 -4.51 -11.32 5.98
N ILE A 75 -5.10 -12.37 5.40
CA ILE A 75 -6.27 -12.27 4.53
C ILE A 75 -7.41 -13.06 5.15
N LEU A 76 -8.51 -12.35 5.37
CA LEU A 76 -9.81 -12.88 5.76
C LEU A 76 -10.76 -12.66 4.59
N ALA A 77 -11.10 -13.75 3.91
CA ALA A 77 -12.00 -13.75 2.77
C ALA A 77 -12.84 -15.05 2.76
N PRO A 78 -14.09 -15.00 2.29
CA PRO A 78 -14.90 -16.20 2.12
C PRO A 78 -14.35 -17.07 0.97
N THR A 79 -14.29 -18.38 1.17
CA THR A 79 -13.84 -19.35 0.15
C THR A 79 -14.92 -19.68 -0.88
N LYS A 80 -16.18 -19.74 -0.45
CA LYS A 80 -17.35 -19.96 -1.31
C LYS A 80 -18.60 -19.36 -0.68
N LEU A 81 -19.36 -18.62 -1.46
CA LEU A 81 -20.64 -18.02 -1.10
C LEU A 81 -21.65 -18.25 -2.21
N SER A 82 -22.92 -18.37 -1.84
CA SER A 82 -24.02 -18.47 -2.79
C SER A 82 -24.34 -17.11 -3.41
N TRP A 83 -25.02 -17.15 -4.56
CA TRP A 83 -25.50 -15.96 -5.25
C TRP A 83 -26.27 -15.01 -4.32
N ASN A 84 -26.08 -13.70 -4.52
CA ASN A 84 -26.67 -12.61 -3.72
C ASN A 84 -26.25 -12.58 -2.23
N SER A 85 -25.26 -13.38 -1.82
CA SER A 85 -24.66 -13.27 -0.49
C SER A 85 -23.70 -12.07 -0.39
N GLU A 86 -23.55 -11.54 0.82
CA GLU A 86 -22.53 -10.53 1.13
C GLU A 86 -21.18 -11.21 1.35
N ALA A 87 -20.17 -10.75 0.62
CA ALA A 87 -18.79 -11.17 0.77
C ALA A 87 -17.98 -10.03 1.38
N VAL A 88 -17.13 -10.34 2.35
CA VAL A 88 -16.23 -9.38 2.99
C VAL A 88 -14.80 -9.78 2.70
N LEU A 89 -14.02 -8.86 2.15
CA LEU A 89 -12.56 -9.00 2.03
C LEU A 89 -11.90 -8.08 3.04
N ARG A 90 -11.19 -8.67 3.98
CA ARG A 90 -10.31 -7.96 4.91
C ARG A 90 -8.87 -8.40 4.72
N VAL A 91 -7.99 -7.45 4.46
CA VAL A 91 -6.56 -7.67 4.26
C VAL A 91 -5.80 -6.75 5.19
N GLU A 92 -4.88 -7.32 5.93
CA GLU A 92 -3.99 -6.57 6.82
C GLU A 92 -2.54 -6.88 6.48
N ALA A 93 -1.69 -5.87 6.43
CA ALA A 93 -0.27 -6.06 6.16
C ALA A 93 0.58 -4.95 6.78
N ASP A 94 1.87 -5.20 6.91
CA ASP A 94 2.85 -4.24 7.41
C ASP A 94 3.70 -3.72 6.27
N TYR A 95 3.91 -2.41 6.23
CA TYR A 95 4.81 -1.76 5.29
C TYR A 95 5.93 -1.04 6.05
N THR A 96 7.18 -1.41 5.79
CA THR A 96 8.35 -0.80 6.41
C THR A 96 9.08 0.10 5.41
N PHE A 97 9.35 1.33 5.81
CA PHE A 97 10.06 2.33 5.00
C PHE A 97 11.08 3.11 5.84
N LYS A 98 12.04 3.73 5.15
CA LYS A 98 13.10 4.52 5.78
C LYS A 98 12.81 6.00 5.59
N THR A 99 12.97 6.76 6.66
CA THR A 99 12.91 8.22 6.66
C THR A 99 14.19 8.79 7.23
N THR A 100 14.60 9.95 6.74
CA THR A 100 15.72 10.73 7.24
C THR A 100 15.18 11.76 8.23
N ASN A 101 15.66 11.72 9.48
CA ASN A 101 15.28 12.72 10.49
C ASN A 101 16.11 14.02 10.33
N GLY A 102 15.79 15.05 11.14
CA GLY A 102 16.49 16.34 11.10
C GLY A 102 17.99 16.26 11.41
N ASP A 103 18.44 15.17 12.04
CA ASP A 103 19.84 14.88 12.37
C ASP A 103 20.55 14.03 11.27
N ILE A 104 19.90 13.85 10.11
CA ILE A 104 20.42 13.08 8.96
C ILE A 104 20.56 11.58 9.29
N GLU A 105 19.95 11.11 10.37
CA GLU A 105 19.89 9.69 10.69
C GLU A 105 18.74 9.00 9.96
N LYS A 106 19.02 7.78 9.49
CA LYS A 106 17.99 6.93 8.88
C LYS A 106 17.21 6.22 9.98
N LYS A 107 15.90 6.40 9.98
CA LYS A 107 14.95 5.70 10.85
C LYS A 107 14.08 4.77 10.03
N GLU A 108 13.94 3.52 10.49
CA GLU A 108 12.93 2.59 9.95
C GLU A 108 11.59 2.84 10.64
N ASN A 109 10.54 2.98 9.85
CA ASN A 109 9.17 3.10 10.32
C ASN A 109 8.33 2.00 9.68
N THR A 110 7.51 1.34 10.49
CA THR A 110 6.56 0.33 10.03
C THR A 110 5.15 0.84 10.25
N VAL A 111 4.33 0.74 9.21
CA VAL A 111 2.91 1.13 9.25
C VAL A 111 2.06 -0.09 8.93
N ARG A 112 1.08 -0.36 9.80
CA ARG A 112 0.03 -1.35 9.57
C ARG A 112 -0.99 -0.77 8.60
N VAL A 113 -1.21 -1.43 7.47
CA VAL A 113 -2.30 -1.12 6.53
C VAL A 113 -3.41 -2.14 6.66
N VAL A 114 -4.64 -1.65 6.75
CA VAL A 114 -5.86 -2.46 6.77
C VAL A 114 -6.78 -2.04 5.64
N TYR A 115 -7.21 -3.01 4.85
CA TYR A 115 -8.27 -2.88 3.85
C TYR A 115 -9.44 -3.74 4.32
N GLU A 116 -10.64 -3.18 4.35
CA GLU A 116 -11.88 -3.91 4.64
C GLU A 116 -12.97 -3.36 3.72
N ASN A 117 -13.51 -4.21 2.87
CA ASN A 117 -14.58 -3.83 1.96
C ASN A 117 -15.54 -5.00 1.72
N LYS A 118 -16.77 -4.65 1.35
CA LYS A 118 -17.88 -5.58 1.17
C LYS A 118 -18.35 -5.55 -0.28
N THR A 119 -18.72 -6.70 -0.82
CA THR A 119 -19.35 -6.83 -2.12
C THR A 119 -20.48 -7.86 -2.07
N ARG A 120 -21.32 -7.90 -3.10
CA ARG A 120 -22.35 -8.94 -3.25
C ARG A 120 -22.02 -9.84 -4.42
N ILE A 121 -22.20 -11.14 -4.25
CA ILE A 121 -21.94 -12.13 -5.30
C ILE A 121 -22.97 -11.96 -6.42
N MET A 122 -22.49 -11.72 -7.64
CA MET A 122 -23.35 -11.48 -8.80
C MET A 122 -23.38 -12.64 -9.79
N THR A 123 -22.61 -13.70 -9.57
CA THR A 123 -22.61 -14.86 -10.47
C THR A 123 -23.71 -15.86 -10.17
N LEU A 124 -24.53 -16.14 -11.19
CA LEU A 124 -25.47 -17.25 -11.19
C LEU A 124 -24.66 -18.55 -11.08
N GLU A 125 -24.97 -19.37 -10.07
CA GLU A 125 -24.49 -20.75 -10.00
C GLU A 125 -24.79 -21.42 -11.35
N ARG A 126 -23.74 -21.94 -11.99
CA ARG A 126 -23.82 -22.62 -13.29
C ARG A 126 -23.56 -24.11 -13.10
#